data_AF-A0A6P8WE54-F1
#
_entry.id   AF-A0A6P8WE54-F1
#
_cell.length_a   1.000
_cell.length_b   1.000
_cell.length_c   1.000
_cell.angle_alpha   90.00
_cell.angle_beta   90.00
_cell.angle_gamma   90.00
#
_symmetry.space_group_name_H-M   'P 1'
#
loop_
_entity.id
_entity.type
_entity.pdbx_description
1 polymer ?
#
loop_
_entity_poly.entity_id
_entity_poly.type
_entity_poly.pdbx_seq_one_letter_code
_entity_poly.pdbx_strand_id
1 'polypeptide(L)'
;MEMNNYMFYSFYKEITLTELMAYILIEYSMMIQKASGNDNFIIEKNTVRENYNEITKNGINSLKKVLDNTNRHLWRCDPTENIPNVTYDVVTRLLQGYIENEVNLNNGASCFQTCEHYQSTTSKGCFDEEFCTEQPKCSGRIHDCQFVDSVLSVYQSPENSTRRYEYIEYGESKSLGTFSNYWSKLNKVESWNRWIFFECSYCFCLCDEQSPKSDRYFNLRETLSDVNANKVVTGVRFVKRNRIFHLQIQQGELLPRGLINESTVEWKQVDNYEIGDSNAKEGVDYHTLTYQNRAIDLDEVTKPDDTTFVVTGVRFQVLDGHINLKVHFSKLDFLKGELVNPEVSNWQTKEHVSKRRQMTLDNLPLPPTSGVFTSSPEWTDYLEFTNTGMLMDVAQSTIPYIDIQDVASIPPVALAGIGIYYKHRGLNGGFVAPQIISYDLSPHLSLIPN
;
A
#
# COMPACT_ATOMS: atom_id res chain seq x y z
N MET A 1 -14.93 12.52 5.38
CA MET A 1 -13.94 13.23 6.21
C MET A 1 -14.22 12.81 7.65
N GLU A 2 -13.55 11.76 8.12
CA GLU A 2 -13.64 11.39 9.53
C GLU A 2 -12.85 12.42 10.34
N MET A 3 -13.45 12.94 11.41
CA MET A 3 -12.75 13.83 12.34
C MET A 3 -11.74 13.01 13.13
N ASN A 4 -10.45 13.27 12.91
CA ASN A 4 -9.37 12.63 13.66
C ASN A 4 -9.30 13.20 15.09
N ASN A 5 -8.74 12.43 16.03
CA ASN A 5 -8.50 12.80 17.44
C ASN A 5 -7.91 14.20 17.63
N TYR A 6 -7.02 14.60 16.73
CA TYR A 6 -6.44 15.94 16.74
C TYR A 6 -7.47 17.06 16.61
N MET A 7 -8.50 16.91 15.78
CA MET A 7 -9.52 17.96 15.62
C MET A 7 -10.32 18.17 16.89
N PHE A 8 -10.69 17.09 17.60
CA PHE A 8 -11.37 17.19 18.88
C PHE A 8 -10.47 17.82 19.95
N TYR A 9 -9.20 17.42 20.02
CA TYR A 9 -8.24 18.02 20.92
C TYR A 9 -8.00 19.52 20.64
N SER A 10 -7.86 19.89 19.37
CA SER A 10 -7.69 21.28 18.94
C SER A 10 -8.92 22.12 19.29
N PHE A 11 -10.12 21.60 19.02
CA PHE A 11 -11.37 22.27 19.38
C PHE A 11 -11.49 22.49 20.89
N TYR A 12 -11.15 21.48 21.69
CA TYR A 12 -11.15 21.59 23.15
C TYR A 12 -10.11 22.61 23.66
N LYS A 13 -8.94 22.69 23.04
CA LYS A 13 -7.92 23.69 23.37
C LYS A 13 -8.44 25.12 23.16
N GLU A 14 -9.18 25.37 22.09
CA GLU A 14 -9.78 26.69 21.83
C GLU A 14 -10.89 27.03 22.84
N ILE A 15 -11.72 26.04 23.20
CA ILE A 15 -12.75 26.20 24.25
C ILE A 15 -12.10 26.54 25.58
N THR A 16 -11.13 25.75 26.03
CA THR A 16 -10.45 25.94 27.32
C THR A 16 -9.70 27.26 27.39
N LEU A 17 -9.07 27.70 26.29
CA LEU A 17 -8.45 29.02 26.21
C LEU A 17 -9.49 30.14 26.37
N THR A 18 -10.65 30.00 25.72
CA THR A 18 -11.75 30.97 25.83
C THR A 18 -12.32 31.02 27.25
N GLU A 19 -12.52 29.86 27.88
CA GLU A 19 -12.97 29.75 29.28
C GLU A 19 -11.97 30.38 30.25
N LEU A 20 -10.67 30.16 30.04
CA LEU A 20 -9.61 30.77 30.84
C LEU A 20 -9.60 32.30 30.69
N MET A 21 -9.73 32.81 29.46
CA MET A 21 -9.84 34.26 29.22
C MET A 21 -11.05 34.86 29.93
N ALA A 22 -12.21 34.18 29.87
CA ALA A 22 -13.41 34.62 30.58
C ALA A 22 -13.21 34.62 32.11
N TYR A 23 -12.62 33.57 32.67
CA TYR A 23 -12.27 33.48 34.10
C TYR A 23 -11.37 34.66 34.53
N ILE A 24 -10.30 34.93 33.77
CA ILE A 24 -9.37 36.03 34.04
C ILE A 24 -10.06 37.39 33.97
N LEU A 25 -10.92 37.61 32.97
CA LEU A 25 -11.66 38.87 32.80
C LEU A 25 -12.60 39.13 33.99
N ILE A 26 -13.30 38.10 34.48
CA ILE A 26 -14.19 38.21 35.64
C ILE A 26 -13.38 38.54 36.89
N GLU A 27 -12.31 37.81 37.17
CA GLU A 27 -11.38 38.08 38.29
C GLU A 27 -10.82 39.50 38.24
N TYR A 28 -10.37 39.94 37.07
CA TYR A 28 -9.83 41.28 36.87
C TYR A 28 -10.90 42.37 37.11
N SER A 29 -12.14 42.15 36.65
CA SER A 29 -13.25 43.07 36.90
C SER A 29 -13.54 43.27 38.39
N MET A 30 -13.48 42.19 39.18
CA MET A 30 -13.66 42.24 40.63
C MET A 30 -12.51 42.96 41.33
N MET A 31 -11.26 42.77 40.85
CA MET A 31 -10.10 43.52 41.37
C MET A 31 -10.25 45.03 41.14
N ILE A 32 -10.72 45.45 39.97
CA ILE A 32 -10.98 46.87 39.67
C ILE A 32 -12.05 47.42 40.60
N GLN A 33 -13.20 46.74 40.74
CA GLN A 33 -14.27 47.22 41.62
C GLN A 33 -13.81 47.38 43.06
N LYS A 34 -13.01 46.43 43.57
CA LYS A 34 -12.41 46.52 44.90
C LYS A 34 -11.48 47.74 45.03
N ALA A 35 -10.66 48.01 44.01
CA ALA A 35 -9.79 49.19 43.99
C ALA A 35 -10.56 50.52 43.90
N SER A 36 -11.76 50.51 43.30
CA SER A 36 -12.66 51.67 43.21
C SER A 36 -13.50 51.94 44.47
N GLY A 37 -13.34 51.14 45.53
CA GLY A 37 -14.02 51.35 46.81
C GLY A 37 -15.32 50.57 46.99
N ASN A 38 -15.66 49.64 46.10
CA ASN A 38 -16.76 48.69 46.31
C ASN A 38 -16.35 47.54 47.27
N ASP A 39 -17.35 46.79 47.73
CA ASP A 39 -17.24 45.69 48.71
C ASP A 39 -16.23 44.56 48.34
N ASN A 40 -15.93 43.71 49.33
CA ASN A 40 -15.05 42.54 49.14
C ASN A 40 -15.76 41.39 48.41
N PHE A 41 -15.38 41.14 47.15
CA PHE A 41 -15.89 40.05 46.29
C PHE A 41 -15.35 38.64 46.62
N ILE A 42 -15.15 38.30 47.89
CA ILE A 42 -14.49 37.03 48.27
C ILE A 42 -15.35 35.81 47.90
N ILE A 43 -16.67 35.90 48.12
CA ILE A 43 -17.59 34.80 47.84
C ILE A 43 -17.69 34.57 46.33
N GLU A 44 -17.92 35.65 45.58
CA GLU A 44 -18.04 35.62 44.13
C GLU A 44 -16.76 35.08 43.48
N LYS A 45 -15.59 35.49 43.98
CA LYS A 45 -14.30 34.97 43.52
C LYS A 45 -14.20 33.46 43.71
N ASN A 46 -14.60 32.94 44.87
CA ASN A 46 -14.59 31.51 45.15
C ASN A 46 -15.59 30.77 44.25
N THR A 47 -16.82 31.30 44.07
CA THR A 47 -17.83 30.70 43.19
C THR A 47 -17.36 30.64 41.73
N VAL A 48 -16.75 31.71 41.22
CA VAL A 48 -16.24 31.75 39.85
C VAL A 48 -15.11 30.74 39.65
N ARG A 49 -14.21 30.61 40.64
CA ARG A 49 -13.16 29.58 40.63
C ARG A 49 -13.71 28.16 40.68
N GLU A 50 -14.68 27.89 41.54
CA GLU A 50 -15.32 26.57 41.65
C GLU A 50 -16.02 26.19 40.33
N ASN A 51 -16.79 27.12 39.75
CA ASN A 51 -17.45 26.91 38.46
C ASN A 51 -16.44 26.65 37.34
N TYR A 52 -15.34 27.42 37.27
CA TYR A 52 -14.29 27.19 36.27
C TYR A 52 -13.70 25.78 36.41
N ASN A 53 -13.33 25.38 37.62
CA ASN A 53 -12.80 24.04 37.89
C ASN A 53 -13.79 22.93 37.50
N GLU A 54 -15.08 23.12 37.78
CA GLU A 54 -16.13 22.15 37.43
C GLU A 54 -16.29 22.03 35.91
N ILE A 55 -16.36 23.16 35.20
CA ILE A 55 -16.46 23.20 33.75
C ILE A 55 -15.26 22.51 33.10
N THR A 56 -14.04 22.86 33.51
CA THR A 56 -12.81 22.25 32.98
C THR A 56 -12.80 20.75 33.22
N LYS A 57 -13.12 20.29 34.44
CA LYS A 57 -13.19 18.86 34.77
C LYS A 57 -14.22 18.11 33.92
N ASN A 58 -15.41 18.68 33.74
CA ASN A 58 -16.46 18.10 32.90
C ASN A 58 -16.05 18.08 31.42
N GLY A 59 -15.36 19.13 30.96
CA GLY A 59 -14.77 19.22 29.63
C GLY A 59 -13.73 18.13 29.37
N ILE A 60 -12.74 17.95 30.25
CA ILE A 60 -11.72 16.90 30.14
C ILE A 60 -12.37 15.52 30.07
N ASN A 61 -13.32 15.24 30.98
CA ASN A 61 -14.02 13.96 31.00
C ASN A 61 -14.82 13.70 29.73
N SER A 62 -15.41 14.74 29.14
CA SER A 62 -16.17 14.62 27.89
C SER A 62 -15.24 14.40 26.70
N LEU A 63 -14.14 15.16 26.61
CA LEU A 63 -13.14 14.97 25.57
C LEU A 63 -12.54 13.57 25.63
N LYS A 64 -12.17 13.09 26.83
CA LYS A 64 -11.61 11.75 27.00
C LYS A 64 -12.54 10.67 26.42
N LYS A 65 -13.84 10.73 26.73
CA LYS A 65 -14.83 9.80 26.17
C LYS A 65 -14.90 9.86 24.64
N VAL A 66 -14.71 11.04 24.04
CA VAL A 66 -14.72 11.19 22.58
C VAL A 66 -13.45 10.61 21.97
N LEU A 67 -12.28 10.95 22.52
CA LEU A 67 -11.00 10.46 22.00
C LEU A 67 -10.86 8.93 22.12
N ASP A 68 -11.32 8.36 23.24
CA ASP A 68 -11.33 6.91 23.47
C ASP A 68 -12.19 6.15 22.44
N ASN A 69 -13.19 6.80 21.83
CA ASN A 69 -14.11 6.20 20.85
C ASN A 69 -13.83 6.61 19.39
N THR A 70 -12.84 7.48 19.14
CA THR A 70 -12.58 8.00 17.80
C THR A 70 -11.55 7.14 17.08
N ASN A 71 -11.83 6.80 15.82
CA ASN A 71 -10.91 6.03 15.00
C ASN A 71 -9.66 6.85 14.67
N ARG A 72 -8.48 6.28 14.93
CA ARG A 72 -7.17 6.88 14.63
C ARG A 72 -6.60 6.44 13.28
N HIS A 73 -7.18 5.42 12.68
CA HIS A 73 -6.76 4.92 11.37
C HIS A 73 -7.26 5.88 10.29
N LEU A 74 -6.34 6.29 9.43
CA LEU A 74 -6.63 7.09 8.25
C LEU A 74 -6.11 6.34 7.03
N TRP A 75 -7.01 6.17 6.07
CA TRP A 75 -6.71 5.64 4.75
C TRP A 75 -7.41 6.49 3.69
N ARG A 76 -6.99 6.33 2.43
CA ARG A 76 -7.57 7.10 1.32
C ARG A 76 -8.91 6.50 0.90
N CYS A 77 -9.94 7.33 0.85
CA CYS A 77 -11.22 6.97 0.22
C CYS A 77 -11.03 6.71 -1.28
N ASP A 78 -11.90 5.90 -1.86
CA ASP A 78 -11.82 5.63 -3.29
C ASP A 78 -12.06 6.89 -4.13
N PRO A 79 -11.26 7.11 -5.18
CA PRO A 79 -11.50 8.20 -6.11
C PRO A 79 -12.76 7.91 -6.93
N THR A 80 -13.31 8.93 -7.58
CA THR A 80 -14.44 8.76 -8.51
C THR A 80 -14.08 7.88 -9.71
N GLU A 81 -12.83 7.99 -10.14
CA GLU A 81 -12.25 7.21 -11.23
C GLU A 81 -10.84 6.77 -10.83
N ASN A 82 -10.52 5.52 -11.12
CA ASN A 82 -9.18 4.99 -10.96
C ASN A 82 -8.38 5.23 -12.24
N ILE A 83 -7.35 6.07 -12.14
CA ILE A 83 -6.55 6.52 -13.27
C ILE A 83 -5.11 5.98 -13.12
N PRO A 84 -4.59 5.21 -14.11
CA PRO A 84 -3.22 4.72 -14.08
C PRO A 84 -2.21 5.86 -13.90
N ASN A 85 -1.19 5.64 -13.08
CA ASN A 85 -0.13 6.60 -12.73
C ASN A 85 -0.61 7.87 -12.01
N VAL A 86 -1.88 7.93 -11.58
CA VAL A 86 -2.43 9.04 -10.79
C VAL A 86 -3.03 8.52 -9.49
N THR A 87 -3.92 7.52 -9.55
CA THR A 87 -4.53 6.92 -8.35
C THR A 87 -4.00 5.53 -8.06
N TYR A 88 -3.58 4.79 -9.09
CA TYR A 88 -2.95 3.49 -8.92
C TYR A 88 -1.81 3.28 -9.89
N ASP A 89 -0.97 2.30 -9.58
CA ASP A 89 0.05 1.76 -10.45
C ASP A 89 0.04 0.22 -10.34
N VAL A 90 0.73 -0.46 -11.24
CA VAL A 90 0.58 -1.91 -11.46
C VAL A 90 1.93 -2.60 -11.50
N VAL A 91 1.99 -3.79 -10.90
CA VAL A 91 3.05 -4.74 -11.18
C VAL A 91 2.86 -5.24 -12.61
N THR A 92 3.92 -5.27 -13.43
CA THR A 92 3.81 -5.73 -14.82
C THR A 92 4.66 -6.97 -15.10
N ARG A 93 4.12 -7.83 -15.97
CA ARG A 93 4.74 -9.06 -16.47
C ARG A 93 5.05 -10.14 -15.45
N LEU A 94 4.49 -10.08 -14.23
CA LEU A 94 4.55 -11.18 -13.27
C LEU A 94 3.45 -12.19 -13.59
N LEU A 95 3.85 -13.43 -13.90
CA LEU A 95 2.95 -14.57 -14.20
C LEU A 95 1.96 -14.31 -15.34
N GLN A 96 2.41 -13.67 -16.42
CA GLN A 96 1.52 -13.39 -17.56
C GLN A 96 1.19 -14.64 -18.38
N GLY A 97 -0.06 -14.78 -18.82
CA GLY A 97 -0.47 -15.80 -19.76
C GLY A 97 0.41 -15.83 -21.02
N TYR A 98 0.87 -17.02 -21.39
CA TYR A 98 1.82 -17.27 -22.47
C TYR A 98 1.50 -18.59 -23.16
N ILE A 99 1.43 -18.57 -24.49
CA ILE A 99 1.18 -19.75 -25.31
C ILE A 99 2.52 -20.28 -25.83
N GLU A 100 2.78 -21.58 -25.66
CA GLU A 100 3.98 -22.22 -26.17
C GLU A 100 3.66 -23.65 -26.60
N ASN A 101 4.28 -24.12 -27.69
CA ASN A 101 4.11 -25.51 -28.10
C ASN A 101 4.92 -26.44 -27.19
N GLU A 102 4.36 -27.60 -26.85
CA GLU A 102 5.02 -28.62 -26.06
C GLU A 102 6.46 -28.91 -26.53
N VAL A 103 6.67 -28.98 -27.84
CA VAL A 103 7.97 -29.26 -28.45
C VAL A 103 9.04 -28.26 -28.00
N ASN A 104 8.66 -27.04 -27.65
CA ASN A 104 9.58 -25.98 -27.19
C ASN A 104 9.73 -25.95 -25.67
N LEU A 105 8.99 -26.77 -24.91
CA LEU A 105 9.01 -26.79 -23.45
C LEU A 105 10.00 -27.81 -22.85
N ASN A 106 10.68 -28.60 -23.69
CA ASN A 106 11.66 -29.60 -23.27
C ASN A 106 12.92 -29.61 -24.15
N ASN A 107 14.05 -30.06 -23.59
CA ASN A 107 15.34 -30.07 -24.31
C ASN A 107 15.38 -31.06 -25.48
N GLY A 108 14.53 -32.10 -25.44
CA GLY A 108 14.50 -33.13 -26.46
C GLY A 108 13.75 -32.73 -27.73
N ALA A 109 13.14 -31.54 -27.75
CA ALA A 109 12.20 -31.13 -28.77
C ALA A 109 11.19 -32.25 -29.05
N SER A 110 10.50 -32.73 -28.02
CA SER A 110 9.59 -33.89 -28.08
C SER A 110 8.19 -33.54 -27.61
N CYS A 111 7.19 -34.37 -27.95
CA CYS A 111 5.78 -34.18 -27.57
C CYS A 111 5.25 -35.46 -26.90
N PHE A 112 6.00 -35.96 -25.92
CA PHE A 112 5.70 -37.22 -25.23
C PHE A 112 4.85 -37.03 -23.98
N GLN A 113 4.63 -35.79 -23.57
CA GLN A 113 3.91 -35.44 -22.36
C GLN A 113 2.61 -34.73 -22.74
N THR A 114 1.90 -34.21 -21.74
CA THR A 114 0.79 -33.29 -21.95
C THR A 114 1.16 -31.93 -21.38
N CYS A 115 0.39 -30.89 -21.69
CA CYS A 115 0.63 -29.54 -21.17
C CYS A 115 0.74 -29.50 -19.64
N GLU A 116 -0.08 -30.27 -18.92
CA GLU A 116 -0.13 -30.33 -17.45
C GLU A 116 1.15 -30.92 -16.83
N HIS A 117 1.97 -31.64 -17.60
CA HIS A 117 3.27 -32.10 -17.13
C HIS A 117 4.24 -30.94 -16.86
N TYR A 118 4.08 -29.82 -17.58
CA TYR A 118 5.00 -28.68 -17.53
C TYR A 118 4.63 -27.67 -16.44
N GLN A 119 4.76 -28.11 -15.17
CA GLN A 119 4.53 -27.25 -14.00
C GLN A 119 5.63 -26.20 -13.78
N SER A 120 6.87 -26.50 -14.20
CA SER A 120 7.95 -25.51 -14.25
C SER A 120 9.00 -25.86 -15.30
N THR A 121 9.18 -24.99 -16.29
CA THR A 121 10.16 -25.14 -17.36
C THR A 121 10.65 -23.76 -17.85
N THR A 122 11.32 -23.74 -19.00
CA THR A 122 11.78 -22.54 -19.72
C THR A 122 11.63 -22.81 -21.21
N SER A 123 11.38 -21.80 -22.04
CA SER A 123 11.33 -22.00 -23.49
C SER A 123 12.72 -22.41 -24.04
N LYS A 124 12.82 -23.65 -24.53
CA LYS A 124 14.08 -24.34 -24.92
C LYS A 124 14.50 -24.11 -26.36
N GLY A 125 13.60 -23.61 -27.20
CA GLY A 125 13.88 -23.42 -28.62
C GLY A 125 12.68 -22.86 -29.34
N CYS A 126 12.76 -22.88 -30.66
CA CYS A 126 11.63 -22.60 -31.53
C CYS A 126 11.70 -23.58 -32.69
N PHE A 127 11.01 -24.71 -32.54
CA PHE A 127 10.96 -25.78 -33.53
C PHE A 127 10.30 -25.26 -34.82
N ASP A 128 10.93 -25.56 -35.96
CA ASP A 128 10.46 -25.24 -37.32
C ASP A 128 9.97 -23.80 -37.54
N GLU A 129 10.51 -22.84 -36.79
CA GLU A 129 10.14 -21.42 -36.88
C GLU A 129 8.62 -21.17 -36.74
N GLU A 130 7.92 -22.03 -35.98
CA GLU A 130 6.47 -21.94 -35.74
C GLU A 130 6.07 -20.64 -34.98
N PHE A 131 4.91 -20.63 -34.31
CA PHE A 131 4.37 -19.46 -33.61
C PHE A 131 5.35 -18.76 -32.64
N CYS A 132 6.33 -19.49 -32.10
CA CYS A 132 7.40 -18.92 -31.27
C CYS A 132 8.27 -17.86 -31.97
N THR A 133 8.30 -17.78 -33.30
CA THR A 133 8.94 -16.66 -34.04
C THR A 133 8.02 -15.45 -34.19
N GLU A 134 6.71 -15.67 -34.11
CA GLU A 134 5.68 -14.67 -34.38
C GLU A 134 5.26 -13.89 -33.13
N GLN A 135 5.70 -14.32 -31.94
CA GLN A 135 5.43 -13.71 -30.65
C GLN A 135 6.72 -13.42 -29.85
N PRO A 136 6.70 -12.46 -28.90
CA PRO A 136 7.83 -12.27 -28.00
C PRO A 136 8.07 -13.49 -27.11
N LYS A 137 9.25 -14.09 -27.20
CA LYS A 137 9.65 -15.24 -26.37
C LYS A 137 9.53 -14.93 -24.87
N CYS A 138 9.04 -15.89 -24.08
CA CYS A 138 9.19 -15.85 -22.63
C CYS A 138 10.66 -16.10 -22.25
N SER A 139 11.33 -15.05 -21.79
CA SER A 139 12.77 -15.10 -21.45
C SER A 139 13.06 -15.67 -20.05
N GLY A 140 12.03 -15.80 -19.21
CA GLY A 140 12.11 -16.33 -17.86
C GLY A 140 11.63 -17.78 -17.73
N ARG A 141 11.05 -18.09 -16.58
CA ARG A 141 10.47 -19.42 -16.31
C ARG A 141 9.02 -19.47 -16.77
N ILE A 142 8.61 -20.64 -17.21
CA ILE A 142 7.24 -20.96 -17.60
C ILE A 142 6.66 -21.90 -16.56
N HIS A 143 5.47 -21.60 -16.07
CA HIS A 143 4.81 -22.29 -14.97
C HIS A 143 3.39 -22.69 -15.35
N ASP A 144 2.88 -23.69 -14.63
CA ASP A 144 1.45 -24.03 -14.56
C ASP A 144 0.77 -24.11 -15.94
N CYS A 145 1.42 -24.85 -16.87
CA CYS A 145 0.89 -25.07 -18.20
C CYS A 145 -0.37 -25.95 -18.18
N GLN A 146 -1.32 -25.65 -19.05
CA GLN A 146 -2.55 -26.41 -19.25
C GLN A 146 -2.96 -26.42 -20.73
N PHE A 147 -3.65 -27.48 -21.13
CA PHE A 147 -4.25 -27.56 -22.47
C PHE A 147 -5.58 -26.78 -22.50
N VAL A 148 -5.81 -26.02 -23.58
CA VAL A 148 -7.06 -25.26 -23.77
C VAL A 148 -7.85 -25.81 -24.96
N ASP A 149 -7.24 -25.81 -26.15
CA ASP A 149 -7.82 -26.33 -27.39
C ASP A 149 -6.70 -26.66 -28.39
N SER A 150 -7.02 -27.53 -29.34
CA SER A 150 -6.12 -27.89 -30.44
C SER A 150 -5.91 -26.75 -31.43
N VAL A 151 -6.89 -25.85 -31.59
CA VAL A 151 -6.84 -24.72 -32.53
C VAL A 151 -7.14 -23.42 -31.79
N LEU A 152 -6.18 -22.49 -31.82
CA LEU A 152 -6.31 -21.18 -31.17
C LEU A 152 -6.12 -20.06 -32.19
N SER A 153 -6.97 -19.04 -32.10
CA SER A 153 -6.80 -17.76 -32.79
C SER A 153 -6.33 -16.73 -31.77
N VAL A 154 -5.04 -16.40 -31.81
CA VAL A 154 -4.36 -15.56 -30.82
C VAL A 154 -4.28 -14.14 -31.35
N TYR A 155 -4.90 -13.21 -30.64
CA TYR A 155 -4.87 -11.79 -30.97
C TYR A 155 -3.83 -11.09 -30.11
N GLN A 156 -2.64 -10.87 -30.69
CA GLN A 156 -1.51 -10.30 -29.97
C GLN A 156 -1.71 -8.80 -29.71
N SER A 157 -1.21 -8.36 -28.57
CA SER A 157 -1.15 -6.95 -28.20
C SER A 157 -0.08 -6.20 -29.02
N PRO A 158 -0.23 -4.88 -29.22
CA PRO A 158 0.79 -4.06 -29.86
C PRO A 158 2.15 -4.13 -29.17
N GLU A 159 3.24 -3.91 -29.92
CA GLU A 159 4.61 -4.00 -29.37
C GLU A 159 4.90 -3.02 -28.24
N ASN A 160 4.21 -1.90 -28.14
CA ASN A 160 4.38 -0.95 -27.03
C ASN A 160 3.55 -1.33 -25.79
N SER A 161 2.71 -2.36 -25.87
CA SER A 161 1.90 -2.84 -24.75
C SER A 161 2.75 -3.62 -23.74
N THR A 162 2.32 -3.56 -22.48
CA THR A 162 2.81 -4.43 -21.41
C THR A 162 2.20 -5.83 -21.49
N ARG A 163 1.05 -5.96 -22.16
CA ARG A 163 0.33 -7.22 -22.44
C ARG A 163 0.98 -7.98 -23.60
N ARG A 164 0.75 -9.30 -23.65
CA ARG A 164 1.13 -10.18 -24.77
C ARG A 164 -0.06 -10.41 -25.70
N TYR A 165 -1.24 -10.61 -25.13
CA TYR A 165 -2.47 -10.90 -25.87
C TYR A 165 -3.61 -9.95 -25.44
N GLU A 166 -4.46 -9.58 -26.39
CA GLU A 166 -5.72 -8.89 -26.11
C GLU A 166 -6.79 -9.91 -25.72
N TYR A 167 -6.98 -10.92 -26.58
CA TYR A 167 -7.91 -12.03 -26.37
C TYR A 167 -7.47 -13.26 -27.20
N ILE A 168 -8.06 -14.42 -26.92
CA ILE A 168 -7.85 -15.67 -27.67
C ILE A 168 -9.21 -16.27 -28.00
N GLU A 169 -9.42 -16.68 -29.24
CA GLU A 169 -10.60 -17.46 -29.65
C GLU A 169 -10.23 -18.93 -29.86
N TYR A 170 -11.13 -19.83 -29.49
CA TYR A 170 -10.95 -21.27 -29.63
C TYR A 170 -12.30 -21.97 -29.76
N GLY A 171 -12.30 -23.13 -30.42
CA GLY A 171 -13.53 -23.79 -30.84
C GLY A 171 -14.42 -22.88 -31.72
N GLU A 172 -15.67 -23.30 -31.95
CA GLU A 172 -16.58 -22.57 -32.86
C GLU A 172 -17.09 -21.22 -32.30
N SER A 173 -16.97 -20.97 -30.98
CA SER A 173 -17.50 -19.74 -30.36
C SER A 173 -17.02 -19.43 -28.93
N LYS A 174 -15.87 -19.95 -28.48
CA LYS A 174 -15.35 -19.66 -27.12
C LYS A 174 -14.22 -18.66 -27.19
N SER A 175 -14.11 -17.82 -26.16
CA SER A 175 -13.02 -16.85 -26.05
C SER A 175 -12.45 -16.79 -24.63
N LEU A 176 -11.16 -16.50 -24.56
CA LEU A 176 -10.48 -16.03 -23.36
C LEU A 176 -10.25 -14.53 -23.51
N GLY A 177 -10.56 -13.76 -22.47
CA GLY A 177 -10.51 -12.31 -22.55
C GLY A 177 -11.76 -11.72 -23.20
N THR A 178 -11.89 -10.40 -23.09
CA THR A 178 -12.97 -9.65 -23.74
C THR A 178 -12.42 -9.07 -25.04
N PHE A 179 -13.20 -9.13 -26.12
CA PHE A 179 -12.84 -8.49 -27.38
C PHE A 179 -12.57 -6.99 -27.16
N SER A 180 -11.32 -6.58 -27.33
CA SER A 180 -10.93 -5.17 -27.36
C SER A 180 -9.95 -4.91 -28.50
N ASN A 181 -10.37 -4.02 -29.40
CA ASN A 181 -9.64 -3.50 -30.58
C ASN A 181 -9.57 -4.40 -31.83
N TYR A 182 -9.82 -3.75 -32.97
CA TYR A 182 -9.75 -4.31 -34.33
C TYR A 182 -8.32 -4.38 -34.92
N TRP A 183 -7.30 -3.94 -34.18
CA TRP A 183 -5.93 -3.73 -34.70
C TRP A 183 -4.89 -4.72 -34.15
N SER A 184 -5.33 -5.80 -33.51
CA SER A 184 -4.45 -6.84 -32.99
C SER A 184 -3.93 -7.75 -34.12
N LYS A 185 -2.65 -8.15 -34.03
CA LYS A 185 -2.07 -9.12 -34.96
C LYS A 185 -2.67 -10.49 -34.66
N LEU A 186 -3.37 -11.06 -35.62
CA LEU A 186 -3.95 -12.40 -35.51
C LEU A 186 -2.95 -13.46 -35.94
N ASN A 187 -2.71 -14.44 -35.08
CA ASN A 187 -2.00 -15.67 -35.41
C ASN A 187 -2.91 -16.86 -35.12
N LYS A 188 -3.13 -17.71 -36.13
CA LYS A 188 -3.78 -19.00 -35.94
C LYS A 188 -2.73 -20.05 -35.66
N VAL A 189 -2.91 -20.80 -34.57
CA VAL A 189 -2.02 -21.88 -34.17
C VAL A 189 -2.81 -23.17 -34.04
N GLU A 190 -2.26 -24.23 -34.62
CA GLU A 190 -2.91 -25.54 -34.68
C GLU A 190 -1.94 -26.59 -34.13
N SER A 191 -2.44 -27.40 -33.21
CA SER A 191 -1.74 -28.57 -32.69
C SER A 191 -1.61 -29.61 -33.79
N TRP A 192 -0.48 -30.33 -33.81
CA TRP A 192 -0.12 -31.18 -34.95
C TRP A 192 0.50 -32.50 -34.50
N ASN A 193 0.42 -33.52 -35.35
CA ASN A 193 0.95 -34.84 -35.03
C ASN A 193 2.40 -34.99 -35.50
N ARG A 194 3.31 -35.22 -34.56
CA ARG A 194 4.65 -35.68 -34.82
C ARG A 194 4.66 -37.20 -34.94
N TRP A 195 4.70 -37.67 -36.19
CA TRP A 195 4.46 -39.08 -36.51
C TRP A 195 3.05 -39.51 -36.09
N ILE A 196 2.74 -40.81 -36.10
CA ILE A 196 1.35 -41.30 -35.96
C ILE A 196 0.85 -41.26 -34.50
N PHE A 197 1.74 -41.14 -33.50
CA PHE A 197 1.40 -41.39 -32.09
C PHE A 197 1.59 -40.22 -31.13
N PHE A 198 2.17 -39.10 -31.58
CA PHE A 198 2.52 -37.99 -30.68
C PHE A 198 1.91 -36.69 -31.19
N GLU A 199 0.97 -36.14 -30.44
CA GLU A 199 0.38 -34.84 -30.72
C GLU A 199 1.19 -33.75 -30.00
N CYS A 200 1.67 -32.77 -30.75
CA CYS A 200 2.33 -31.58 -30.23
C CYS A 200 1.28 -30.49 -30.03
N SER A 201 0.83 -30.34 -28.79
CA SER A 201 -0.20 -29.37 -28.43
C SER A 201 0.39 -28.00 -28.08
N TYR A 202 -0.37 -26.96 -28.39
CA TYR A 202 -0.12 -25.61 -27.89
C TYR A 202 -0.66 -25.47 -26.47
N CYS A 203 0.24 -25.20 -25.52
CA CYS A 203 -0.07 -25.08 -24.11
C CYS A 203 -0.27 -23.62 -23.71
N PHE A 204 -1.26 -23.36 -22.86
CA PHE A 204 -1.40 -22.09 -22.16
C PHE A 204 -0.69 -22.18 -20.81
N CYS A 205 0.29 -21.31 -20.58
CA CYS A 205 1.13 -21.31 -19.39
C CYS A 205 1.23 -19.91 -18.78
N LEU A 206 1.90 -19.79 -17.63
CA LEU A 206 2.25 -18.52 -17.00
C LEU A 206 3.74 -18.24 -17.20
N CYS A 207 4.07 -17.09 -17.79
CA CYS A 207 5.43 -16.62 -18.00
C CYS A 207 5.86 -15.70 -16.85
N ASP A 208 6.90 -16.12 -16.14
CA ASP A 208 7.57 -15.36 -15.09
C ASP A 208 8.88 -14.77 -15.61
N GLU A 209 8.84 -13.59 -16.25
CA GLU A 209 10.01 -12.99 -16.90
C GLU A 209 10.42 -11.59 -16.41
N GLN A 210 11.72 -11.44 -16.17
CA GLN A 210 12.33 -10.13 -15.97
C GLN A 210 12.74 -9.56 -17.33
N SER A 211 11.99 -8.58 -17.81
CA SER A 211 12.26 -7.89 -19.08
C SER A 211 12.12 -6.38 -18.90
N PRO A 212 12.57 -5.54 -19.86
CA PRO A 212 12.44 -4.08 -19.76
C PRO A 212 11.01 -3.57 -19.55
N LYS A 213 9.99 -4.39 -19.84
CA LYS A 213 8.57 -4.06 -19.64
C LYS A 213 8.00 -4.57 -18.30
N SER A 214 8.84 -5.13 -17.43
CA SER A 214 8.42 -5.72 -16.16
C SER A 214 8.76 -4.85 -14.97
N ASP A 215 7.76 -4.29 -14.32
CA ASP A 215 7.89 -3.42 -13.16
C ASP A 215 7.42 -4.21 -11.95
N ARG A 216 8.35 -4.93 -11.31
CA ARG A 216 8.03 -5.94 -10.29
C ARG A 216 8.95 -5.84 -9.06
N TYR A 217 9.54 -4.66 -8.88
CA TYR A 217 10.59 -4.44 -7.90
C TYR A 217 10.07 -3.60 -6.75
N PHE A 218 10.45 -3.94 -5.52
CA PHE A 218 10.08 -3.21 -4.31
C PHE A 218 11.33 -2.74 -3.59
N ASN A 219 11.38 -1.46 -3.23
CA ASN A 219 12.52 -0.89 -2.52
C ASN A 219 12.58 -1.41 -1.07
N LEU A 220 13.75 -1.89 -0.66
CA LEU A 220 14.05 -2.36 0.69
C LEU A 220 14.86 -1.35 1.52
N ARG A 221 15.40 -0.30 0.87
CA ARG A 221 16.08 0.80 1.56
C ARG A 221 15.13 1.56 2.47
N GLU A 222 15.69 2.13 3.52
CA GLU A 222 14.93 2.91 4.50
C GLU A 222 14.61 4.32 4.01
N THR A 223 13.40 4.77 4.35
CA THR A 223 12.98 6.16 4.22
C THR A 223 12.80 6.72 5.63
N LEU A 224 13.82 7.41 6.14
CA LEU A 224 13.81 8.06 7.46
C LEU A 224 13.44 9.55 7.33
N SER A 225 12.71 10.11 8.29
CA SER A 225 12.54 11.56 8.42
C SER A 225 13.87 12.22 8.83
N ASP A 226 13.96 13.53 8.67
CA ASP A 226 15.13 14.30 9.11
C ASP A 226 15.08 14.50 10.63
N VAL A 227 15.35 13.42 11.37
CA VAL A 227 15.31 13.36 12.84
C VAL A 227 16.20 14.43 13.49
N ASN A 228 17.36 14.70 12.89
CA ASN A 228 18.29 15.74 13.37
C ASN A 228 17.71 17.16 13.26
N ALA A 229 16.73 17.37 12.36
CA ALA A 229 15.98 18.60 12.21
C ALA A 229 14.63 18.54 12.95
N ASN A 230 14.50 17.63 13.93
CA ASN A 230 13.29 17.42 14.71
C ASN A 230 12.04 17.11 13.86
N LYS A 231 12.21 16.47 12.70
CA LYS A 231 11.11 16.11 11.81
C LYS A 231 10.59 14.70 12.08
N VAL A 232 9.27 14.55 12.07
CA VAL A 232 8.55 13.27 12.22
C VAL A 232 7.77 12.95 10.96
N VAL A 233 7.34 11.69 10.81
CA VAL A 233 6.47 11.29 9.70
C VAL A 233 5.04 11.76 9.97
N THR A 234 4.40 12.32 8.94
CA THR A 234 3.02 12.83 8.97
C THR A 234 2.10 12.20 7.91
N GLY A 235 2.67 11.44 6.98
CA GLY A 235 1.93 10.77 5.92
C GLY A 235 2.81 9.78 5.16
N VAL A 236 2.18 8.91 4.37
CA VAL A 236 2.84 7.92 3.52
C VAL A 236 2.10 7.73 2.20
N ARG A 237 2.83 7.27 1.18
CA ARG A 237 2.26 6.82 -0.11
C ARG A 237 3.20 5.86 -0.81
N PHE A 238 2.67 5.09 -1.75
CA PHE A 238 3.50 4.40 -2.73
C PHE A 238 3.87 5.35 -3.88
N VAL A 239 5.09 5.24 -4.38
CA VAL A 239 5.51 5.86 -5.63
C VAL A 239 6.31 4.87 -6.46
N LYS A 240 6.09 4.84 -7.78
CA LYS A 240 6.92 4.08 -8.70
C LYS A 240 7.98 4.99 -9.32
N ARG A 241 9.25 4.66 -9.14
CA ARG A 241 10.39 5.35 -9.75
C ARG A 241 11.39 4.31 -10.24
N ASN A 242 11.91 4.51 -11.44
CA ASN A 242 12.85 3.57 -12.08
C ASN A 242 12.39 2.10 -12.04
N ARG A 243 11.06 1.90 -12.17
CA ARG A 243 10.37 0.59 -12.16
C ARG A 243 10.33 -0.09 -10.78
N ILE A 244 10.72 0.63 -9.73
CA ILE A 244 10.73 0.19 -8.33
C ILE A 244 9.60 0.88 -7.58
N PHE A 245 8.82 0.12 -6.82
CA PHE A 245 7.85 0.63 -5.88
C PHE A 245 8.55 1.04 -4.58
N HIS A 246 8.44 2.31 -4.22
CA HIS A 246 8.97 2.87 -2.98
C HIS A 246 7.82 3.23 -2.04
N LEU A 247 8.03 3.01 -0.75
CA LEU A 247 7.22 3.61 0.29
C LEU A 247 7.82 4.97 0.65
N GLN A 248 7.15 6.04 0.22
CA GLN A 248 7.56 7.42 0.44
C GLN A 248 6.86 7.99 1.69
N ILE A 249 7.59 8.79 2.46
CA ILE A 249 7.06 9.47 3.64
C ILE A 249 6.88 10.97 3.38
N GLN A 250 5.86 11.54 4.02
CA GLN A 250 5.75 12.96 4.27
C GLN A 250 6.33 13.25 5.66
N GLN A 251 7.11 14.32 5.78
CA GLN A 251 7.72 14.73 7.03
C GLN A 251 7.37 16.18 7.37
N GLY A 252 7.35 16.52 8.66
CA GLY A 252 7.21 17.88 9.17
C GLY A 252 7.91 18.06 10.51
N GLU A 253 8.36 19.28 10.79
CA GLU A 253 8.98 19.65 12.07
C GLU A 253 7.95 19.53 13.20
N LEU A 254 8.36 18.82 14.25
CA LEU A 254 7.58 18.64 15.45
C LEU A 254 7.70 19.89 16.35
N LEU A 255 6.57 20.29 16.90
CA LEU A 255 6.40 21.45 17.76
C LEU A 255 5.85 21.03 19.13
N PRO A 256 5.95 21.91 20.15
CA PRO A 256 5.41 21.63 21.47
C PRO A 256 3.99 21.08 21.45
N ARG A 257 3.73 20.09 22.32
CA ARG A 257 2.43 19.39 22.45
C ARG A 257 2.02 18.59 21.21
N GLY A 258 3.00 18.05 20.49
CA GLY A 258 2.76 17.17 19.34
C GLY A 258 2.20 17.87 18.09
N LEU A 259 2.28 19.20 18.05
CA LEU A 259 1.89 19.98 16.88
C LEU A 259 2.91 19.77 15.74
N ILE A 260 2.49 19.96 14.50
CA ILE A 260 3.39 19.95 13.34
C ILE A 260 3.44 21.35 12.73
N ASN A 261 4.65 21.80 12.41
CA ASN A 261 4.84 23.04 11.67
C ASN A 261 4.45 22.84 10.19
N GLU A 262 3.24 23.26 9.82
CA GLU A 262 2.68 23.10 8.47
C GLU A 262 3.59 23.65 7.36
N SER A 263 4.36 24.72 7.64
CA SER A 263 5.25 25.34 6.66
C SER A 263 6.47 24.48 6.29
N THR A 264 6.77 23.46 7.10
CA THR A 264 7.91 22.54 6.89
C THR A 264 7.50 21.20 6.30
N VAL A 265 6.19 21.00 6.07
CA VAL A 265 5.63 19.74 5.61
C VAL A 265 5.98 19.51 4.15
N GLU A 266 6.67 18.39 3.90
CA GLU A 266 7.12 18.03 2.56
C GLU A 266 7.19 16.51 2.38
N TRP A 267 7.03 16.06 1.13
CA TRP A 267 7.31 14.68 0.76
C TRP A 267 8.81 14.49 0.58
N LYS A 268 9.42 13.61 1.36
CA LYS A 268 10.86 13.32 1.25
C LYS A 268 11.13 12.57 -0.04
N GLN A 269 12.09 13.03 -0.84
CA GLN A 269 12.42 12.38 -2.11
C GLN A 269 12.89 10.94 -1.88
N VAL A 270 12.43 10.03 -2.73
CA VAL A 270 12.88 8.63 -2.71
C VAL A 270 14.21 8.52 -3.45
N ASP A 271 14.99 7.49 -3.10
CA ASP A 271 16.23 7.19 -3.81
C ASP A 271 15.96 6.99 -5.31
N ASN A 272 16.84 7.54 -6.15
CA ASN A 272 16.72 7.49 -7.60
C ASN A 272 17.70 6.51 -8.25
N TYR A 273 17.86 5.31 -7.65
CA TYR A 273 18.69 4.25 -8.24
C TYR A 273 17.89 3.41 -9.23
N GLU A 274 18.60 2.70 -10.10
CA GLU A 274 18.06 1.73 -11.03
C GLU A 274 18.49 0.31 -10.65
N ILE A 275 17.71 -0.69 -11.05
CA ILE A 275 17.98 -2.12 -10.80
C ILE A 275 19.33 -2.58 -11.39
N GLY A 276 19.80 -1.92 -12.45
CA GLY A 276 21.08 -2.22 -13.11
C GLY A 276 22.29 -1.49 -12.52
N ASP A 277 22.11 -0.62 -11.53
CA ASP A 277 23.20 0.15 -10.96
C ASP A 277 24.18 -0.74 -10.18
N SER A 278 25.48 -0.47 -10.31
CA SER A 278 26.53 -1.27 -9.64
C SER A 278 26.44 -1.31 -8.11
N ASN A 279 25.75 -0.34 -7.50
CA ASN A 279 25.52 -0.23 -6.07
C ASN A 279 24.10 -0.65 -5.64
N ALA A 280 23.29 -1.19 -6.55
CA ALA A 280 21.98 -1.76 -6.25
C ALA A 280 22.08 -3.29 -6.25
N LYS A 281 21.66 -3.92 -5.14
CA LYS A 281 21.73 -5.37 -4.95
C LYS A 281 20.36 -5.93 -4.60
N GLU A 282 19.94 -6.95 -5.35
CA GLU A 282 18.74 -7.73 -5.04
C GLU A 282 18.83 -8.37 -3.65
N GLY A 283 17.71 -8.34 -2.91
CA GLY A 283 17.60 -8.82 -1.53
C GLY A 283 18.19 -7.88 -0.47
N VAL A 284 18.88 -6.82 -0.88
CA VAL A 284 19.45 -5.80 0.03
C VAL A 284 18.82 -4.44 -0.21
N ASP A 285 18.88 -3.94 -1.45
CA ASP A 285 18.37 -2.63 -1.85
C ASP A 285 16.95 -2.72 -2.40
N TYR A 286 16.65 -3.79 -3.14
CA TYR A 286 15.34 -4.06 -3.71
C TYR A 286 14.99 -5.55 -3.68
N HIS A 287 13.69 -5.86 -3.71
CA HIS A 287 13.15 -7.19 -3.88
C HIS A 287 12.53 -7.34 -5.26
N THR A 288 12.71 -8.50 -5.91
CA THR A 288 12.06 -8.83 -7.18
C THR A 288 10.95 -9.85 -6.94
N LEU A 289 9.73 -9.54 -7.37
CA LEU A 289 8.66 -10.54 -7.32
C LEU A 289 8.93 -11.69 -8.30
N THR A 290 8.76 -12.93 -7.82
CA THR A 290 8.90 -14.16 -8.63
C THR A 290 7.74 -15.11 -8.34
N TYR A 291 7.65 -16.22 -9.09
CA TYR A 291 6.67 -17.26 -8.78
C TYR A 291 6.70 -17.71 -7.31
N GLN A 292 7.82 -17.67 -6.60
CA GLN A 292 7.85 -18.13 -5.19
C GLN A 292 7.82 -17.00 -4.18
N ASN A 293 8.31 -15.81 -4.54
CA ASN A 293 8.51 -14.70 -3.61
C ASN A 293 7.69 -13.48 -4.04
N ARG A 294 6.37 -13.60 -3.93
CA ARG A 294 5.40 -12.58 -4.40
C ARG A 294 4.35 -12.21 -3.38
N ALA A 295 4.55 -12.58 -2.12
CA ALA A 295 3.64 -12.26 -1.05
C ALA A 295 3.90 -10.84 -0.50
N ILE A 296 2.85 -10.19 -0.03
CA ILE A 296 2.92 -8.95 0.75
C ILE A 296 2.01 -9.07 1.97
N ASP A 297 2.56 -8.70 3.12
CA ASP A 297 1.86 -8.76 4.38
C ASP A 297 0.99 -7.52 4.59
N LEU A 298 -0.25 -7.75 5.00
CA LEU A 298 -1.24 -6.71 5.27
C LEU A 298 -1.23 -6.36 6.76
N ASP A 299 -0.06 -5.91 7.21
CA ASP A 299 0.21 -5.67 8.62
C ASP A 299 0.08 -4.20 9.01
N GLU A 300 -0.29 -4.01 10.27
CA GLU A 300 -0.14 -2.77 11.00
C GLU A 300 1.01 -2.88 11.99
N VAL A 301 1.86 -1.85 12.02
CA VAL A 301 2.97 -1.75 12.96
C VAL A 301 2.77 -0.50 13.82
N THR A 302 2.45 -0.72 15.09
CA THR A 302 2.21 0.30 16.13
C THR A 302 2.94 -0.08 17.42
N LYS A 303 3.04 0.88 18.35
CA LYS A 303 3.40 0.64 19.75
C LYS A 303 2.19 0.95 20.65
N PRO A 304 1.18 0.05 20.73
CA PRO A 304 -0.10 0.36 21.37
C PRO A 304 0.04 0.73 22.85
N ASP A 305 0.98 0.09 23.55
CA ASP A 305 1.18 0.27 25.01
C ASP A 305 2.20 1.38 25.35
N ASP A 306 2.77 2.07 24.35
CA ASP A 306 3.80 3.09 24.59
C ASP A 306 3.59 4.33 23.71
N THR A 307 2.88 5.31 24.29
CA THR A 307 2.63 6.60 23.66
C THR A 307 3.85 7.53 23.72
N THR A 308 4.99 7.12 24.26
CA THR A 308 6.20 7.95 24.23
C THR A 308 6.94 7.89 22.89
N PHE A 309 6.44 7.15 21.91
CA PHE A 309 7.06 7.00 20.60
C PHE A 309 6.20 7.53 19.45
N VAL A 310 6.89 8.02 18.42
CA VAL A 310 6.31 8.46 17.16
C VAL A 310 7.07 7.88 15.98
N VAL A 311 6.40 7.80 14.83
CA VAL A 311 7.00 7.28 13.61
C VAL A 311 7.97 8.30 13.02
N THR A 312 9.17 7.82 12.69
CA THR A 312 10.26 8.60 12.08
C THR A 312 10.83 7.92 10.84
N GLY A 313 10.25 6.81 10.39
CA GLY A 313 10.65 6.21 9.13
C GLY A 313 9.98 4.88 8.85
N VAL A 314 10.19 4.41 7.63
CA VAL A 314 9.61 3.18 7.10
C VAL A 314 10.61 2.46 6.21
N ARG A 315 10.48 1.15 6.09
CA ARG A 315 11.12 0.35 5.05
C ARG A 315 10.38 -0.95 4.85
N PHE A 316 10.59 -1.59 3.71
CA PHE A 316 10.24 -2.99 3.56
C PHE A 316 11.43 -3.88 3.94
N GLN A 317 11.11 -5.10 4.35
CA GLN A 317 12.04 -6.21 4.41
C GLN A 317 11.38 -7.43 3.78
N VAL A 318 12.17 -8.47 3.49
CA VAL A 318 11.65 -9.74 2.99
C VAL A 318 11.87 -10.82 4.03
N LEU A 319 10.80 -11.46 4.48
CA LEU A 319 10.83 -12.64 5.37
C LEU A 319 10.08 -13.77 4.68
N ASP A 320 10.73 -14.92 4.49
CA ASP A 320 10.11 -16.11 3.87
C ASP A 320 9.41 -15.85 2.52
N GLY A 321 9.93 -14.91 1.71
CA GLY A 321 9.36 -14.53 0.41
C GLY A 321 8.22 -13.51 0.48
N HIS A 322 7.89 -13.02 1.68
CA HIS A 322 6.89 -11.99 1.93
C HIS A 322 7.53 -10.61 2.09
N ILE A 323 6.98 -9.61 1.41
CA ILE A 323 7.27 -8.20 1.65
C ILE A 323 6.59 -7.80 2.96
N ASN A 324 7.38 -7.37 3.94
CA ASN A 324 6.98 -7.05 5.30
C ASN A 324 7.27 -5.59 5.62
N LEU A 325 6.30 -4.89 6.23
CA LEU A 325 6.49 -3.52 6.67
C LEU A 325 7.34 -3.46 7.94
N LYS A 326 8.37 -2.60 7.94
CA LYS A 326 9.09 -2.17 9.13
C LYS A 326 8.95 -0.68 9.34
N VAL A 327 8.71 -0.30 10.60
CA VAL A 327 8.49 1.09 11.00
C VAL A 327 9.53 1.48 12.04
N HIS A 328 10.13 2.65 11.85
CA HIS A 328 11.12 3.22 12.75
C HIS A 328 10.43 4.15 13.75
N PHE A 329 10.62 3.88 15.03
CA PHE A 329 10.03 4.64 16.12
C PHE A 329 11.10 5.42 16.88
N SER A 330 10.87 6.72 17.09
CA SER A 330 11.71 7.58 17.92
C SER A 330 10.93 8.08 19.12
N LYS A 331 11.64 8.27 20.24
CA LYS A 331 11.02 8.73 21.48
C LYS A 331 10.73 10.23 21.41
N LEU A 332 9.61 10.65 21.98
CA LEU A 332 9.06 11.99 21.98
C LEU A 332 9.03 12.56 23.41
N ASP A 333 9.55 13.76 23.60
CA ASP A 333 9.12 14.65 24.68
C ASP A 333 7.92 15.46 24.20
N PHE A 334 6.72 15.04 24.61
CA PHE A 334 5.47 15.63 24.12
C PHE A 334 5.35 17.10 24.49
N LEU A 335 5.77 17.50 25.69
CA LEU A 335 5.61 18.88 26.16
C LEU A 335 6.51 19.84 25.39
N LYS A 336 7.77 19.44 25.17
CA LYS A 336 8.72 20.23 24.39
C LYS A 336 8.49 20.14 22.88
N GLY A 337 7.94 19.02 22.42
CA GLY A 337 7.82 18.73 20.99
C GLY A 337 9.16 18.36 20.38
N GLU A 338 9.99 17.63 21.12
CA GLU A 338 11.35 17.27 20.69
C GLU A 338 11.50 15.74 20.63
N LEU A 339 12.19 15.27 19.60
CA LEU A 339 12.68 13.89 19.55
C LEU A 339 13.86 13.73 20.51
N VAL A 340 13.76 12.79 21.45
CA VAL A 340 14.74 12.57 22.50
C VAL A 340 15.51 11.27 22.31
N ASN A 341 16.81 11.30 22.59
CA ASN A 341 17.71 10.16 22.60
C ASN A 341 17.58 9.26 21.34
N PRO A 342 18.12 9.69 20.19
CA PRO A 342 18.07 8.92 18.94
C PRO A 342 18.60 7.48 19.09
N GLU A 343 19.51 7.23 20.03
CA GLU A 343 20.06 5.90 20.32
C GLU A 343 19.02 4.88 20.85
N VAL A 344 17.88 5.34 21.36
CA VAL A 344 16.77 4.47 21.83
C VAL A 344 15.76 4.20 20.71
N SER A 345 15.90 4.88 19.57
CA SER A 345 15.04 4.64 18.41
C SER A 345 15.24 3.23 17.87
N ASN A 346 14.16 2.61 17.40
CA ASN A 346 14.22 1.24 16.94
C ASN A 346 13.25 0.92 15.82
N TRP A 347 13.69 0.00 14.96
CA TRP A 347 12.87 -0.61 13.94
C TRP A 347 12.00 -1.71 14.54
N GLN A 348 10.69 -1.63 14.29
CA GLN A 348 9.70 -2.61 14.70
C GLN A 348 9.00 -3.20 13.48
N THR A 349 8.54 -4.44 13.62
CA THR A 349 7.70 -5.17 12.66
C THR A 349 6.64 -5.90 13.45
N LYS A 350 5.50 -6.21 12.83
CA LYS A 350 4.55 -7.14 13.44
C LYS A 350 5.21 -8.52 13.52
N GLU A 351 5.02 -9.21 14.65
CA GLU A 351 5.62 -10.52 14.86
C GLU A 351 5.09 -11.52 13.83
N HIS A 352 6.02 -12.31 13.26
CA HIS A 352 5.68 -13.33 12.28
C HIS A 352 5.07 -14.54 12.99
N VAL A 353 3.75 -14.63 13.03
CA VAL A 353 3.03 -15.78 13.60
C VAL A 353 3.12 -16.96 12.63
N SER A 354 3.43 -18.16 13.12
CA SER A 354 3.67 -19.36 12.28
C SER A 354 2.46 -19.86 11.47
N LYS A 355 1.26 -19.28 11.65
CA LYS A 355 0.04 -19.62 10.91
C LYS A 355 -0.64 -18.34 10.43
N ARG A 356 -0.13 -17.78 9.33
CA ARG A 356 -0.76 -16.65 8.64
C ARG A 356 -1.79 -17.16 7.63
N ARG A 357 -2.95 -16.53 7.55
CA ARG A 357 -4.02 -16.81 6.58
C ARG A 357 -3.79 -16.01 5.30
N GLN A 358 -3.56 -16.72 4.20
CA GLN A 358 -3.53 -16.13 2.86
C GLN A 358 -4.93 -15.68 2.44
N MET A 359 -5.02 -14.49 1.86
CA MET A 359 -6.14 -14.09 1.04
C MET A 359 -5.87 -14.47 -0.42
N THR A 360 -6.66 -15.41 -0.93
CA THR A 360 -6.49 -15.96 -2.27
C THR A 360 -7.16 -15.07 -3.32
N LEU A 361 -6.41 -14.72 -4.37
CA LEU A 361 -6.86 -13.85 -5.47
C LEU A 361 -7.11 -14.63 -6.78
N ASP A 362 -7.67 -15.84 -6.67
CA ASP A 362 -7.79 -16.75 -7.81
C ASP A 362 -8.88 -16.35 -8.79
N ASN A 363 -8.53 -16.35 -10.08
CA ASN A 363 -9.46 -16.11 -11.19
C ASN A 363 -10.26 -14.81 -11.09
N LEU A 364 -9.70 -13.79 -10.42
CA LEU A 364 -10.36 -12.51 -10.27
C LEU A 364 -10.14 -11.61 -11.50
N PRO A 365 -11.13 -10.78 -11.87
CA PRO A 365 -10.99 -9.78 -12.90
C PRO A 365 -10.17 -8.59 -12.42
N LEU A 366 -9.89 -7.69 -13.35
CA LEU A 366 -9.25 -6.40 -13.10
C LEU A 366 -9.98 -5.57 -12.03
N PRO A 367 -9.25 -4.76 -11.24
CA PRO A 367 -9.86 -3.76 -10.39
C PRO A 367 -10.69 -2.74 -11.21
N PRO A 368 -11.79 -2.21 -10.66
CA PRO A 368 -12.71 -1.34 -11.40
C PRO A 368 -12.06 0.02 -11.69
N THR A 369 -12.20 0.50 -12.93
CA THR A 369 -11.65 1.78 -13.39
C THR A 369 -12.56 2.97 -13.12
N SER A 370 -13.87 2.77 -12.96
CA SER A 370 -14.83 3.87 -12.74
C SER A 370 -16.02 3.49 -11.87
N GLY A 371 -16.61 4.53 -11.26
CA GLY A 371 -17.88 4.49 -10.54
C GLY A 371 -17.76 4.82 -9.07
N VAL A 372 -18.81 5.45 -8.51
CA VAL A 372 -18.87 5.87 -7.11
C VAL A 372 -19.08 4.65 -6.23
N PHE A 373 -18.00 4.07 -5.73
CA PHE A 373 -18.06 2.90 -4.87
C PHE A 373 -17.09 3.02 -3.71
N THR A 374 -17.52 2.56 -2.55
CA THR A 374 -16.68 2.51 -1.34
C THR A 374 -16.21 1.07 -1.15
N SER A 375 -14.93 0.82 -1.37
CA SER A 375 -14.25 -0.38 -0.90
C SER A 375 -13.99 -0.27 0.60
N SER A 376 -14.02 -1.42 1.27
CA SER A 376 -13.67 -1.51 2.70
C SER A 376 -12.28 -2.09 2.83
N PRO A 377 -11.45 -1.57 3.76
CA PRO A 377 -10.23 -2.24 4.16
C PRO A 377 -10.54 -3.65 4.66
N GLU A 378 -9.83 -4.64 4.12
CA GLU A 378 -9.83 -6.01 4.62
C GLU A 378 -8.49 -6.30 5.30
N TRP A 379 -8.59 -6.79 6.53
CA TRP A 379 -7.47 -7.12 7.39
C TRP A 379 -7.31 -8.64 7.41
N THR A 380 -6.60 -9.15 6.41
CA THR A 380 -6.10 -10.53 6.42
C THR A 380 -4.60 -10.51 6.73
N ASP A 381 -3.95 -11.67 6.82
CA ASP A 381 -2.54 -11.67 7.21
C ASP A 381 -1.62 -11.30 6.04
N TYR A 382 -1.89 -11.84 4.85
CA TYR A 382 -1.12 -11.55 3.62
C TYR A 382 -1.89 -11.95 2.36
N LEU A 383 -1.42 -11.47 1.22
CA LEU A 383 -1.84 -11.92 -0.11
C LEU A 383 -0.64 -12.10 -1.02
N GLU A 384 -0.85 -12.72 -2.18
CA GLU A 384 0.17 -12.87 -3.21
C GLU A 384 -0.21 -12.07 -4.46
N PHE A 385 0.76 -11.39 -5.06
CA PHE A 385 0.60 -10.85 -6.40
C PHE A 385 0.47 -12.03 -7.38
N THR A 386 -0.58 -12.04 -8.19
CA THR A 386 -0.87 -13.11 -9.14
C THR A 386 -1.51 -12.55 -10.40
N ASN A 387 -1.70 -13.39 -11.41
CA ASN A 387 -2.38 -12.98 -12.63
C ASN A 387 -3.90 -12.86 -12.45
N THR A 388 -4.52 -12.04 -13.28
CA THR A 388 -5.97 -12.05 -13.49
C THR A 388 -6.45 -13.40 -14.03
N GLY A 389 -7.76 -13.65 -13.92
CA GLY A 389 -8.37 -14.86 -14.45
C GLY A 389 -8.23 -15.00 -15.97
N MET A 390 -7.93 -16.22 -16.41
CA MET A 390 -7.76 -16.56 -17.83
C MET A 390 -8.99 -16.22 -18.68
N LEU A 391 -10.19 -16.52 -18.19
CA LEU A 391 -11.44 -16.28 -18.91
C LEU A 391 -11.71 -14.78 -19.13
N MET A 392 -11.36 -13.93 -18.16
CA MET A 392 -11.70 -12.51 -18.18
C MET A 392 -10.66 -11.66 -18.89
N ASP A 393 -9.38 -12.01 -18.74
CA ASP A 393 -8.25 -11.14 -19.13
C ASP A 393 -7.04 -11.93 -19.71
N VAL A 394 -7.23 -13.20 -20.06
CA VAL A 394 -6.15 -14.07 -20.60
C VAL A 394 -4.91 -14.11 -19.68
N ALA A 395 -5.11 -13.91 -18.38
CA ALA A 395 -4.03 -13.80 -17.40
C ALA A 395 -2.97 -12.74 -17.75
N GLN A 396 -3.34 -11.62 -18.38
CA GLN A 396 -2.38 -10.64 -18.90
C GLN A 396 -1.98 -9.54 -17.92
N SER A 397 -2.74 -9.40 -16.82
CA SER A 397 -2.51 -8.36 -15.82
C SER A 397 -2.18 -8.98 -14.46
N THR A 398 -1.34 -8.30 -13.68
CA THR A 398 -1.01 -8.73 -12.32
C THR A 398 -1.88 -7.96 -11.32
N ILE A 399 -2.51 -8.68 -10.39
CA ILE A 399 -3.32 -8.17 -9.29
C ILE A 399 -2.71 -8.59 -7.95
N PRO A 400 -2.92 -7.83 -6.86
CA PRO A 400 -3.67 -6.58 -6.81
C PRO A 400 -2.91 -5.41 -7.44
N TYR A 401 -3.63 -4.33 -7.74
CA TYR A 401 -3.00 -3.06 -8.10
C TYR A 401 -2.49 -2.35 -6.85
N ILE A 402 -1.66 -1.32 -7.01
CA ILE A 402 -1.09 -0.56 -5.91
C ILE A 402 -1.72 0.83 -5.91
N ASP A 403 -2.42 1.19 -4.82
CA ASP A 403 -2.93 2.55 -4.63
C ASP A 403 -1.77 3.48 -4.30
N ILE A 404 -1.55 4.49 -5.15
CA ILE A 404 -0.44 5.45 -5.04
C ILE A 404 -0.88 6.80 -4.49
N GLN A 405 -2.14 6.92 -4.04
CA GLN A 405 -2.65 8.18 -3.51
C GLN A 405 -2.02 8.53 -2.15
N ASP A 406 -1.95 9.83 -1.89
CA ASP A 406 -1.44 10.39 -0.65
C ASP A 406 -2.31 9.99 0.56
N VAL A 407 -1.68 9.37 1.56
CA VAL A 407 -2.30 9.10 2.86
C VAL A 407 -1.62 9.96 3.92
N ALA A 408 -2.19 11.14 4.14
CA ALA A 408 -1.74 12.12 5.11
C ALA A 408 -2.95 12.79 5.77
N SER A 409 -2.79 13.24 7.02
CA SER A 409 -3.84 13.96 7.73
C SER A 409 -3.86 15.45 7.36
N ILE A 410 -5.04 16.06 7.43
CA ILE A 410 -5.22 17.51 7.31
C ILE A 410 -6.01 17.96 8.54
N PRO A 411 -5.43 18.75 9.47
CA PRO A 411 -4.03 19.20 9.48
C PRO A 411 -3.03 18.05 9.71
N PRO A 412 -1.73 18.25 9.41
CA PRO A 412 -0.68 17.24 9.60
C PRO A 412 -0.48 16.91 11.09
N VAL A 413 -0.33 15.62 11.42
CA VAL A 413 -0.12 15.15 12.79
C VAL A 413 1.01 14.13 12.83
N ALA A 414 1.67 14.01 13.98
CA ALA A 414 2.59 12.91 14.23
C ALA A 414 1.84 11.56 14.19
N LEU A 415 2.52 10.51 13.72
CA LEU A 415 1.93 9.18 13.60
C LEU A 415 2.41 8.26 14.74
N ALA A 416 1.50 7.41 15.22
CA ALA A 416 1.77 6.32 16.16
C ALA A 416 1.98 4.96 15.47
N GLY A 417 1.71 4.87 14.16
CA GLY A 417 1.98 3.68 13.39
C GLY A 417 1.60 3.83 11.94
N ILE A 418 1.95 2.79 11.18
CA ILE A 418 1.69 2.67 9.74
C ILE A 418 1.25 1.25 9.48
N GLY A 419 0.39 1.05 8.49
CA GLY A 419 0.05 -0.28 8.00
C GLY A 419 -0.09 -0.33 6.50
N ILE A 420 -0.18 -1.56 6.00
CA ILE A 420 -0.56 -1.89 4.63
C ILE A 420 -1.86 -2.67 4.71
N TYR A 421 -2.81 -2.33 3.85
CA TYR A 421 -4.10 -3.00 3.80
C TYR A 421 -4.46 -3.33 2.36
N TYR A 422 -5.38 -4.28 2.22
CA TYR A 422 -6.02 -4.59 0.95
C TYR A 422 -7.43 -4.02 0.95
N LYS A 423 -7.84 -3.43 -0.17
CA LYS A 423 -9.21 -2.98 -0.38
C LYS A 423 -9.74 -3.52 -1.70
N HIS A 424 -10.97 -3.98 -1.67
CA HIS A 424 -11.62 -4.53 -2.85
C HIS A 424 -13.11 -4.27 -2.82
N ARG A 425 -13.76 -4.61 -3.93
CA ARG A 425 -15.21 -4.53 -4.02
C ARG A 425 -15.76 -5.78 -4.70
N GLY A 426 -16.51 -6.59 -3.98
CA GLY A 426 -17.01 -7.86 -4.51
C GLY A 426 -15.85 -8.74 -4.99
N LEU A 427 -16.04 -9.45 -6.09
CA LEU A 427 -15.05 -10.38 -6.64
C LEU A 427 -14.21 -9.69 -7.73
N ASN A 428 -13.32 -8.77 -7.33
CA ASN A 428 -12.31 -8.17 -8.21
C ASN A 428 -10.92 -8.21 -7.56
N GLY A 429 -9.88 -7.97 -8.35
CA GLY A 429 -8.48 -8.05 -7.90
C GLY A 429 -8.01 -6.97 -6.93
N GLY A 430 -8.83 -5.96 -6.63
CA GLY A 430 -8.58 -4.94 -5.60
C GLY A 430 -7.26 -4.16 -5.68
N PHE A 431 -6.94 -3.51 -4.57
CA PHE A 431 -5.77 -2.64 -4.41
C PHE A 431 -5.08 -2.89 -3.07
N VAL A 432 -3.75 -2.89 -3.07
CA VAL A 432 -2.94 -2.75 -1.86
C VAL A 432 -2.63 -1.27 -1.65
N ALA A 433 -2.81 -0.79 -0.43
CA ALA A 433 -2.72 0.62 -0.10
C ALA A 433 -2.05 0.81 1.28
N PRO A 434 -1.36 1.94 1.50
CA PRO A 434 -0.83 2.27 2.81
C PRO A 434 -1.91 2.93 3.67
N GLN A 435 -1.76 2.83 4.98
CA GLN A 435 -2.59 3.52 5.95
C GLN A 435 -1.74 4.09 7.08
N ILE A 436 -2.26 5.11 7.76
CA ILE A 436 -1.58 5.73 8.89
C ILE A 436 -2.44 5.67 10.15
N ILE A 437 -1.78 5.60 11.30
CA ILE A 437 -2.42 5.67 12.61
C ILE A 437 -1.94 6.94 13.28
N SER A 438 -2.87 7.86 13.56
CA SER A 438 -2.54 9.12 14.22
C SER A 438 -2.10 8.91 15.67
N TYR A 439 -1.26 9.81 16.15
CA TYR A 439 -0.80 9.81 17.54
C TYR A 439 -1.97 9.99 18.52
N ASP A 440 -1.95 9.23 19.62
CA ASP A 440 -2.97 9.31 20.67
C ASP A 440 -2.67 10.43 21.66
N LEU A 441 -3.54 11.43 21.69
CA LEU A 441 -3.44 12.61 22.56
C LEU A 441 -4.11 12.40 23.93
N SER A 442 -4.88 11.31 24.09
CA SER A 442 -5.67 11.04 25.30
C SER A 442 -4.84 10.97 26.59
N PRO A 443 -3.61 10.42 26.60
CA PRO A 443 -2.76 10.42 27.79
C PRO A 443 -2.30 11.81 28.25
N HIS A 444 -2.35 12.82 27.38
CA HIS A 444 -1.80 14.15 27.63
C HIS A 444 -2.84 15.18 28.05
N LEU A 445 -4.11 14.79 28.18
CA LEU A 445 -5.19 15.72 28.53
C LEU A 445 -5.01 16.38 29.91
N SER A 446 -4.36 15.70 30.85
CA SER A 446 -4.06 16.23 32.19
C SER A 446 -2.95 17.27 32.22
N LEU A 447 -2.24 17.46 31.10
CA LEU A 447 -1.16 18.44 30.94
C LEU A 447 -1.66 19.78 30.38
N ILE A 448 -2.95 19.89 30.06
CA ILE A 448 -3.58 21.16 29.70
C ILE A 448 -3.64 22.00 30.99
N PRO A 449 -3.10 23.24 30.98
CA PRO A 449 -3.09 24.07 32.19
C PRO A 449 -4.51 24.26 32.73
N ASN A 450 -4.70 23.94 34.01
CA ASN A 450 -5.81 24.44 34.83
C ASN A 450 -5.57 25.90 35.20
#